data_AF-Q4DP72-F1
#
_entry.id   AF-Q4DP72-F1
#
_cell.length_a   1.000
_cell.length_b   1.000
_cell.length_c   1.000
_cell.angle_alpha   90.00
_cell.angle_beta   90.00
_cell.angle_gamma   90.00
#
_symmetry.space_group_name_H-M   'P 1'
#
loop_
_entity.id
_entity.type
_entity.pdbx_description
1 polymer ?
#
loop_
_entity_poly.entity_id
_entity_poly.type
_entity_poly.pdbx_seq_one_letter_code
_entity_poly.pdbx_strand_id
1 'polypeptide(L)'
;MYVGVCRVFVTSFFFLCVCVYTPLFPLVSGVFSHEGEIAACVREGRDLVSGMETALDASDQAALTRMYVKQHKLNEIFAHFLQLLIYHKPENPRAFLQREIRLMIATKTSTPLFGEQDLETMFDLIDVTKQRWVTVSQLRNTCKNLATAAGEGSIGLSPAQEEAIEHAADEEGHVSVEKFKEVLAMQLLTRDIWKE
;
A
#
# COMPACT_ATOMS: atom_id res chain seq x y z
N MET A 1 20.59 -11.28 13.24
CA MET A 1 19.60 -12.35 13.03
C MET A 1 18.51 -11.96 12.02
N TYR A 2 17.90 -10.77 12.12
CA TYR A 2 16.78 -10.36 11.24
C TYR A 2 17.13 -10.06 9.77
N VAL A 3 18.38 -9.69 9.46
CA VAL A 3 18.78 -9.30 8.08
C VAL A 3 18.76 -10.49 7.11
N GLY A 4 19.03 -11.71 7.58
CA GLY A 4 19.04 -12.93 6.76
C GLY A 4 17.63 -13.38 6.34
N VAL A 5 16.69 -13.38 7.29
CA VAL A 5 15.28 -13.77 7.05
C VAL A 5 14.61 -12.82 6.07
N CYS A 6 14.91 -11.51 6.17
CA CYS A 6 14.39 -10.50 5.26
C CYS A 6 14.89 -10.70 3.81
N ARG A 7 16.16 -11.09 3.61
CA ARG A 7 16.70 -11.38 2.26
C ARG A 7 16.00 -12.56 1.60
N VAL A 8 15.78 -13.65 2.34
CA VAL A 8 15.17 -14.88 1.81
C VAL A 8 13.69 -14.68 1.48
N PHE A 9 12.95 -13.96 2.32
CA PHE A 9 11.54 -13.69 2.06
C PHE A 9 11.36 -12.76 0.85
N VAL A 10 12.19 -11.71 0.73
CA VAL A 10 12.16 -10.80 -0.42
C VAL A 10 12.53 -11.53 -1.71
N THR A 11 13.54 -12.40 -1.73
CA THR A 11 13.90 -13.14 -2.96
C THR A 11 12.86 -14.19 -3.33
N SER A 12 12.31 -14.94 -2.38
CA SER A 12 11.31 -15.97 -2.64
C SER A 12 9.98 -15.38 -3.13
N PHE A 13 9.52 -14.29 -2.50
CA PHE A 13 8.28 -13.62 -2.91
C PHE A 13 8.42 -12.92 -4.27
N PHE A 14 9.58 -12.31 -4.55
CA PHE A 14 9.84 -11.74 -5.88
C PHE A 14 9.89 -12.81 -6.97
N PHE A 15 10.48 -13.97 -6.70
CA PHE A 15 10.51 -15.08 -7.69
C PHE A 15 9.11 -15.58 -8.00
N LEU A 16 8.27 -15.79 -6.98
CA LEU A 16 6.87 -16.17 -7.17
C LEU A 16 6.10 -15.11 -7.96
N CYS A 17 6.29 -13.82 -7.66
CA CYS A 17 5.59 -12.75 -8.35
C CYS A 17 6.00 -12.62 -9.84
N VAL A 18 7.29 -12.79 -10.15
CA VAL A 18 7.80 -12.77 -11.54
C VAL A 18 7.39 -14.02 -12.32
N CYS A 19 7.38 -15.20 -11.70
CA CYS A 19 7.00 -16.45 -12.34
C CYS A 19 5.50 -16.54 -12.61
N VAL A 20 4.64 -15.97 -11.75
CA VAL A 20 3.18 -16.05 -11.93
C VAL A 20 2.68 -15.04 -12.98
N TYR A 21 3.30 -13.87 -13.11
CA TYR A 21 2.75 -12.79 -13.96
C TYR A 21 3.36 -12.62 -15.35
N THR A 22 4.27 -13.50 -15.79
CA THR A 22 4.80 -13.41 -17.16
C THR A 22 5.05 -14.78 -17.81
N PRO A 23 4.09 -15.32 -18.59
CA PRO A 23 4.38 -16.39 -19.52
C PRO A 23 4.82 -15.74 -20.85
N LEU A 24 5.98 -15.09 -20.86
CA LEU A 24 6.60 -14.63 -22.10
C LEU A 24 8.03 -15.15 -22.21
N PHE A 25 8.09 -16.28 -22.92
CA PHE A 25 9.25 -16.92 -23.50
C PHE A 25 10.12 -15.95 -24.34
N PRO A 26 11.36 -16.34 -24.65
CA PRO A 26 12.61 -15.71 -24.27
C PRO A 26 13.04 -14.61 -25.25
N LEU A 27 12.97 -13.35 -24.83
CA LEU A 27 13.64 -12.26 -25.54
C LEU A 27 14.51 -11.37 -24.65
N VAL A 28 14.81 -11.84 -23.43
CA VAL A 28 15.73 -11.16 -22.50
C VAL A 28 16.89 -12.09 -22.14
N SER A 29 17.55 -12.65 -23.15
CA SER A 29 18.86 -13.31 -22.97
C SER A 29 20.01 -12.29 -22.82
N GLY A 30 19.76 -11.00 -23.04
CA GLY A 30 20.80 -9.97 -23.01
C GLY A 30 21.05 -9.27 -21.66
N VAL A 31 20.12 -9.37 -20.69
CA VAL A 31 20.22 -8.57 -19.44
C VAL A 31 20.59 -9.40 -18.21
N PHE A 32 20.54 -10.74 -18.31
CA PHE A 32 20.90 -11.62 -17.20
C PHE A 32 22.29 -12.25 -17.39
N SER A 33 23.33 -11.43 -17.53
CA SER A 33 24.73 -11.87 -17.39
C SER A 33 25.11 -12.24 -15.93
N HIS A 34 24.13 -12.34 -15.03
CA HIS A 34 24.33 -12.64 -13.60
C HIS A 34 23.65 -13.94 -13.14
N GLU A 35 23.28 -14.85 -14.05
CA GLU A 35 22.78 -16.19 -13.66
C GLU A 35 23.73 -16.91 -12.70
N GLY A 36 25.06 -16.74 -12.87
CA GLY A 36 26.05 -17.30 -11.96
C GLY A 36 25.95 -16.76 -10.52
N GLU A 37 25.74 -15.46 -10.34
CA GLU A 37 25.64 -14.86 -8.99
C GLU A 37 24.27 -15.07 -8.35
N ILE A 38 23.18 -15.07 -9.12
CA ILE A 38 21.86 -15.40 -8.58
C ILE A 38 21.84 -16.86 -8.14
N ALA A 39 22.37 -17.78 -8.95
CA ALA A 39 22.49 -19.19 -8.58
C ALA A 39 23.41 -19.39 -7.36
N ALA A 40 24.50 -18.63 -7.25
CA ALA A 40 25.37 -18.65 -6.06
C ALA A 40 24.62 -18.14 -4.82
N CYS A 41 23.93 -17.01 -4.92
CA CYS A 41 23.17 -16.42 -3.80
C CYS A 41 22.01 -17.33 -3.35
N VAL A 42 21.33 -18.00 -4.30
CA VAL A 42 20.28 -18.99 -3.99
C VAL A 42 20.88 -20.24 -3.32
N ARG A 43 22.07 -20.67 -3.72
CA ARG A 43 22.75 -21.83 -3.12
C ARG A 43 23.29 -21.52 -1.73
N GLU A 44 23.96 -20.39 -1.57
CA GLU A 44 24.42 -19.88 -0.27
C GLU A 44 23.24 -19.64 0.68
N GLY A 45 22.11 -19.12 0.18
CA GLY A 45 20.87 -19.03 0.94
C GLY A 45 20.33 -20.39 1.38
N ARG A 46 20.40 -21.41 0.52
CA ARG A 46 19.98 -22.77 0.84
C ARG A 46 20.91 -23.45 1.86
N ASP A 47 22.21 -23.24 1.73
CA ASP A 47 23.21 -23.82 2.63
C ASP A 47 23.15 -23.14 4.02
N LEU A 48 22.91 -21.83 4.07
CA LEU A 48 22.62 -21.12 5.32
C LEU A 48 21.32 -21.63 5.98
N VAL A 49 20.28 -21.93 5.19
CA VAL A 49 19.04 -22.51 5.70
C VAL A 49 19.27 -23.94 6.21
N SER A 50 19.96 -24.78 5.45
CA SER A 50 20.27 -26.16 5.84
C SER A 50 21.17 -26.25 7.08
N GLY A 51 22.12 -25.32 7.24
CA GLY A 51 22.98 -25.25 8.42
C GLY A 51 22.26 -24.72 9.67
N MET A 52 21.21 -23.93 9.49
CA MET A 52 20.40 -23.38 10.60
C MET A 52 19.24 -24.30 10.99
N GLU A 53 19.02 -25.39 10.26
CA GLU A 53 17.97 -26.40 10.49
C GLU A 53 18.35 -27.45 11.56
N THR A 54 19.20 -27.06 12.52
CA THR A 54 19.48 -27.88 13.70
C THR A 54 18.74 -27.30 14.92
N ALA A 55 17.58 -27.90 15.23
CA ALA A 55 16.95 -27.95 16.55
C ALA A 55 16.38 -26.68 17.19
N LEU A 56 16.09 -25.61 16.44
CA LEU A 56 15.03 -24.67 16.82
C LEU A 56 13.81 -25.04 15.98
N ASP A 57 12.83 -25.68 16.62
CA ASP A 57 11.69 -26.34 15.99
C ASP A 57 11.05 -25.45 14.92
N ALA A 58 10.65 -26.03 13.77
CA ALA A 58 10.02 -25.28 12.68
C ALA A 58 8.81 -24.43 13.15
N SER A 59 8.15 -24.83 14.24
CA SER A 59 7.12 -24.07 14.94
C SER A 59 7.64 -22.73 15.48
N ASP A 60 8.81 -22.73 16.11
CA ASP A 60 9.46 -21.53 16.66
C ASP A 60 9.87 -20.59 15.53
N GLN A 61 10.42 -21.12 14.42
CA GLN A 61 10.77 -20.30 13.26
C GLN A 61 9.55 -19.63 12.63
N ALA A 62 8.43 -20.36 12.49
CA ALA A 62 7.19 -19.80 11.96
C ALA A 62 6.61 -18.72 12.89
N ALA A 63 6.69 -18.92 14.21
CA ALA A 63 6.28 -17.94 15.20
C ALA A 63 7.13 -16.66 15.15
N LEU A 64 8.46 -16.80 15.11
CA LEU A 64 9.39 -15.69 14.96
C LEU A 64 9.16 -14.92 13.66
N THR A 65 8.88 -15.63 12.56
CA THR A 65 8.55 -15.00 11.27
C THR A 65 7.27 -14.18 11.36
N ARG A 66 6.20 -14.73 11.95
CA ARG A 66 4.93 -13.98 12.15
C ARG A 66 5.13 -12.76 13.04
N MET A 67 5.92 -12.90 14.11
CA MET A 67 6.25 -11.78 14.99
C MET A 67 6.99 -10.68 14.22
N TYR A 68 7.98 -11.04 13.40
CA TYR A 68 8.74 -10.08 12.60
C TYR A 68 7.85 -9.37 11.56
N VAL A 69 7.03 -10.13 10.83
CA VAL A 69 6.08 -9.59 9.84
C VAL A 69 5.13 -8.58 10.50
N LYS A 70 4.58 -8.92 11.67
CA LYS A 70 3.68 -8.04 12.43
C LYS A 70 4.41 -6.82 12.99
N GLN A 71 5.57 -7.02 13.61
CA GLN A 71 6.36 -5.96 14.23
C GLN A 71 6.81 -4.90 13.23
N HIS A 72 7.18 -5.32 12.02
CA HIS A 72 7.65 -4.43 10.97
C HIS A 72 6.56 -4.03 9.98
N LYS A 73 5.28 -4.35 10.28
CA LYS A 73 4.12 -4.03 9.43
C LYS A 73 4.35 -4.41 7.96
N LEU A 74 4.98 -5.57 7.74
CA LEU A 74 5.39 -5.98 6.39
C LEU A 74 4.16 -6.21 5.51
N ASN A 75 3.06 -6.73 6.07
CA ASN A 75 1.83 -6.95 5.32
C ASN A 75 1.25 -5.63 4.79
N GLU A 76 1.27 -4.57 5.60
CA GLU A 76 0.79 -3.23 5.27
C GLU A 76 1.68 -2.59 4.20
N ILE A 77 3.00 -2.72 4.35
CA ILE A 77 3.98 -2.24 3.36
C ILE A 77 3.80 -2.98 2.02
N PHE A 78 3.65 -4.31 2.04
CA PHE A 78 3.43 -5.09 0.82
C PHE A 78 2.09 -4.77 0.17
N ALA A 79 1.01 -4.62 0.95
CA ALA A 79 -0.30 -4.22 0.44
C ALA A 79 -0.23 -2.85 -0.25
N HIS A 80 0.47 -1.88 0.37
CA HIS A 80 0.69 -0.56 -0.21
C HIS A 80 1.44 -0.62 -1.55
N PHE A 81 2.57 -1.32 -1.62
CA PHE A 81 3.33 -1.42 -2.87
C PHE A 81 2.57 -2.19 -3.96
N LEU A 82 1.81 -3.23 -3.60
CA LEU A 82 0.97 -3.94 -4.54
C LEU A 82 -0.12 -3.02 -5.12
N GLN A 83 -0.73 -2.17 -4.28
CA GLN A 83 -1.70 -1.17 -4.71
C GLN A 83 -1.08 -0.20 -5.73
N LEU A 84 0.13 0.31 -5.48
CA LEU A 84 0.84 1.18 -6.42
C LEU A 84 1.16 0.48 -7.75
N LEU A 85 1.56 -0.80 -7.71
CA LEU A 85 1.86 -1.57 -8.93
C LEU A 85 0.61 -1.81 -9.79
N ILE A 86 -0.50 -2.17 -9.15
CA ILE A 86 -1.77 -2.41 -9.85
C ILE A 86 -2.28 -1.11 -10.48
N TYR A 87 -2.16 0.01 -9.76
CA TYR A 87 -2.64 1.30 -10.21
C TYR A 87 -1.77 1.91 -11.32
N HIS A 88 -0.45 2.04 -11.09
CA HIS A 88 0.44 2.70 -12.03
C HIS A 88 0.87 1.80 -13.19
N LYS A 89 0.81 0.47 -13.02
CA LYS A 89 1.25 -0.53 -14.01
C LYS A 89 2.57 -0.13 -14.72
N PRO A 90 3.65 0.12 -13.96
CA PRO A 90 4.89 0.64 -14.52
C PRO A 90 5.55 -0.37 -15.47
N GLU A 91 6.21 0.10 -16.51
CA GLU A 91 6.95 -0.74 -17.47
C GLU A 91 8.05 -1.58 -16.81
N ASN A 92 8.70 -1.01 -15.78
CA ASN A 92 9.72 -1.70 -14.98
C ASN A 92 9.32 -1.68 -13.49
N PRO A 93 8.55 -2.70 -13.03
CA PRO A 93 8.09 -2.80 -11.65
C PRO A 93 9.23 -2.76 -10.62
N ARG A 94 10.38 -3.36 -10.92
CA ARG A 94 11.51 -3.39 -9.99
C ARG A 94 12.11 -2.01 -9.78
N ALA A 95 12.38 -1.28 -10.87
CA ALA A 95 12.93 0.07 -10.79
C ALA A 95 11.95 1.06 -10.14
N PHE A 96 10.64 0.88 -10.41
CA PHE A 96 9.58 1.63 -9.77
C PHE A 96 9.55 1.40 -8.25
N LEU A 97 9.48 0.15 -7.80
CA LEU A 97 9.47 -0.17 -6.36
C LEU A 97 10.75 0.31 -5.65
N GLN A 98 11.92 0.21 -6.27
CA GLN A 98 13.15 0.74 -5.69
C GLN A 98 13.05 2.25 -5.42
N ARG A 99 12.40 2.99 -6.31
CA ARG A 99 12.16 4.43 -6.14
C ARG A 99 11.16 4.70 -5.02
N GLU A 100 10.03 4.01 -5.03
CA GLU A 100 8.98 4.18 -4.01
C GLU A 100 9.49 3.80 -2.61
N ILE A 101 10.27 2.71 -2.48
CA ILE A 101 10.89 2.33 -1.21
C ILE A 101 11.86 3.41 -0.72
N ARG A 102 12.70 3.96 -1.61
CA ARG A 102 13.63 5.05 -1.24
C ARG A 102 12.88 6.30 -0.80
N LEU A 103 11.82 6.67 -1.52
CA LEU A 103 10.97 7.79 -1.18
C LEU A 103 10.34 7.59 0.20
N MET A 104 9.71 6.44 0.43
CA MET A 104 9.06 6.09 1.70
C MET A 104 10.03 6.10 2.89
N ILE A 105 11.27 5.61 2.70
CA ILE A 105 12.30 5.67 3.74
C ILE A 105 12.73 7.11 4.02
N ALA A 106 12.87 7.94 2.98
CA ALA A 106 13.32 9.33 3.11
C ALA A 106 12.27 10.25 3.75
N THR A 107 11.01 10.10 3.36
CA THR A 107 9.90 10.94 3.85
C THR A 107 9.25 10.39 5.11
N LYS A 108 9.43 9.10 5.39
CA LYS A 108 8.66 8.35 6.40
C LYS A 108 7.15 8.46 6.17
N THR A 109 6.73 8.56 4.91
CA THR A 109 5.33 8.61 4.51
C THR A 109 5.09 7.63 3.36
N SER A 110 3.88 7.09 3.25
CA SER A 110 3.47 6.32 2.08
C SER A 110 3.12 7.25 0.91
N THR A 111 3.38 6.82 -0.32
CA THR A 111 2.90 7.53 -1.51
C THR A 111 1.36 7.48 -1.52
N PRO A 112 0.65 8.61 -1.60
CA PRO A 112 -0.80 8.58 -1.71
C PRO A 112 -1.22 7.92 -3.02
N LEU A 113 -2.25 7.08 -2.99
CA LEU A 113 -2.83 6.53 -4.24
C LEU A 113 -3.64 7.60 -4.97
N PHE A 114 -4.40 8.38 -4.22
CA PHE A 114 -5.28 9.42 -4.75
C PHE A 114 -4.56 10.76 -4.76
N GLY A 115 -4.61 11.46 -5.88
CA GLY A 115 -4.16 12.83 -6.01
C GLY A 115 -5.32 13.82 -5.90
N GLU A 116 -4.96 15.10 -5.92
CA GLU A 116 -5.89 16.24 -5.94
C GLU A 116 -6.93 16.13 -7.07
N GLN A 117 -6.48 15.70 -8.26
CA GLN A 117 -7.34 15.51 -9.43
C GLN A 117 -8.39 14.40 -9.22
N ASP A 118 -8.05 13.36 -8.46
CA ASP A 118 -8.99 12.27 -8.16
C ASP A 118 -10.07 12.78 -7.19
N LEU A 119 -9.70 13.60 -6.21
CA LEU A 119 -10.64 14.22 -5.27
C LEU A 119 -11.57 15.21 -5.98
N GLU A 120 -11.06 16.01 -6.92
CA GLU A 120 -11.89 16.87 -7.79
C GLU A 120 -12.87 16.01 -8.62
N THR A 121 -12.39 14.91 -9.19
CA THR A 121 -13.24 14.00 -9.97
C THR A 121 -14.34 13.38 -9.11
N MET A 122 -14.01 12.99 -7.87
CA MET A 122 -15.00 12.51 -6.90
C MET A 122 -16.03 13.58 -6.57
N PHE A 123 -15.61 14.83 -6.37
CA PHE A 123 -16.53 15.94 -6.16
C PHE A 123 -17.49 16.11 -7.33
N ASP A 124 -16.98 16.12 -8.56
CA ASP A 124 -17.77 16.31 -9.77
C ASP A 124 -18.79 15.20 -10.03
N LEU A 125 -18.54 13.99 -9.50
CA LEU A 125 -19.48 12.87 -9.51
C LEU A 125 -20.62 13.04 -8.50
N ILE A 126 -20.37 13.71 -7.37
CA ILE A 126 -21.38 13.98 -6.35
C ILE A 126 -22.20 15.23 -6.69
N ASP A 127 -21.56 16.29 -7.19
CA ASP A 127 -22.22 17.51 -7.66
C ASP A 127 -22.82 17.31 -9.07
N VAL A 128 -23.90 16.54 -9.13
CA VAL A 128 -24.69 16.31 -10.35
C VAL A 128 -25.30 17.62 -10.86
N THR A 129 -25.57 18.55 -9.95
CA THR A 129 -26.20 19.85 -10.23
C THR A 129 -25.26 20.89 -10.82
N LYS A 130 -23.95 20.65 -10.79
CA LYS A 130 -22.90 21.59 -11.25
C LYS A 130 -22.96 22.94 -10.56
N GLN A 131 -23.29 22.93 -9.26
CA GLN A 131 -23.39 24.14 -8.44
C GLN A 131 -22.08 24.47 -7.71
N ARG A 132 -21.06 23.61 -7.82
CA ARG A 132 -19.75 23.71 -7.15
C ARG A 132 -19.84 23.68 -5.63
N TRP A 133 -20.92 23.09 -5.12
CA TRP A 133 -21.07 22.70 -3.73
C TRP A 133 -21.86 21.39 -3.63
N VAL A 134 -21.70 20.70 -2.51
CA VAL A 134 -22.51 19.53 -2.13
C VAL A 134 -23.06 19.72 -0.74
N THR A 135 -24.20 19.11 -0.42
CA THR A 135 -24.75 19.17 0.93
C THR A 135 -23.89 18.35 1.91
N VAL A 136 -23.94 18.69 3.21
CA VAL A 136 -23.34 17.89 4.29
C VAL A 136 -23.78 16.43 4.22
N SER A 137 -25.05 16.19 3.89
CA SER A 137 -25.59 14.84 3.74
C SER A 137 -24.90 14.03 2.63
N GLN A 138 -24.58 14.67 1.51
CA GLN A 138 -23.88 14.06 0.39
C GLN A 138 -22.42 13.77 0.76
N LEU A 139 -21.71 14.71 1.38
CA LEU A 139 -20.35 14.47 1.89
C LEU A 139 -20.33 13.29 2.87
N ARG A 140 -21.24 13.28 3.85
CA ARG A 140 -21.36 12.20 4.85
C ARG A 140 -21.58 10.84 4.20
N ASN A 141 -22.47 10.77 3.21
CA ASN A 141 -22.73 9.52 2.49
C ASN A 141 -21.51 9.07 1.68
N THR A 142 -20.79 10.00 1.05
CA THR A 142 -19.52 9.71 0.35
C THR A 142 -18.49 9.10 1.29
N CYS A 143 -18.27 9.70 2.47
CA CYS A 143 -17.36 9.17 3.47
C CYS A 143 -17.76 7.77 3.95
N LYS A 144 -19.05 7.53 4.20
CA LYS A 144 -19.56 6.20 4.61
C LYS A 144 -19.34 5.14 3.52
N ASN A 145 -19.56 5.48 2.26
CA ASN A 145 -19.37 4.57 1.15
C ASN A 145 -17.88 4.18 0.99
N LEU A 146 -16.98 5.15 1.18
CA LEU A 146 -15.53 4.91 1.13
C LEU A 146 -15.04 4.04 2.29
N ALA A 147 -15.50 4.29 3.51
CA ALA A 147 -15.17 3.46 4.68
C ALA A 147 -15.66 2.01 4.49
N THR A 148 -16.87 1.84 3.98
CA THR A 148 -17.44 0.50 3.69
C THR A 148 -16.61 -0.22 2.62
N ALA A 149 -16.18 0.47 1.57
CA ALA A 149 -15.33 -0.09 0.51
C ALA A 149 -13.92 -0.47 1.01
N ALA A 150 -13.40 0.23 2.04
CA ALA A 150 -12.11 -0.08 2.65
C ALA A 150 -12.11 -1.35 3.53
N GLY A 151 -13.27 -1.99 3.73
CA GLY A 151 -13.40 -3.20 4.53
C GLY A 151 -13.67 -2.94 6.02
N GLU A 152 -14.00 -1.71 6.40
CA GLU A 152 -14.47 -1.35 7.75
C GLU A 152 -15.96 -1.77 7.90
N GLY A 153 -16.21 -3.08 7.79
CA GLY A 153 -17.52 -3.66 7.51
C GLY A 153 -18.65 -3.51 8.55
N SER A 154 -18.61 -2.58 9.53
CA SER A 154 -19.85 -2.24 10.29
C SER A 154 -19.85 -0.97 11.14
N ILE A 155 -18.82 -0.13 11.17
CA ILE A 155 -18.78 0.98 12.12
C ILE A 155 -18.81 2.29 11.34
N GLY A 156 -19.81 3.12 11.62
CA GLY A 156 -19.96 4.42 10.98
C GLY A 156 -18.75 5.32 11.16
N LEU A 157 -18.88 6.55 10.68
CA LEU A 157 -17.82 7.55 10.75
C LEU A 157 -17.34 7.73 12.19
N SER A 158 -16.02 7.86 12.37
CA SER A 158 -15.46 8.17 13.67
C SER A 158 -15.98 9.54 14.14
N PRO A 159 -16.03 9.81 15.45
CA PRO A 159 -16.44 11.11 15.96
C PRO A 159 -15.64 12.27 15.34
N ALA A 160 -14.34 12.06 15.10
CA ALA A 160 -13.47 13.04 14.45
C ALA A 160 -13.82 13.28 12.98
N GLN A 161 -14.25 12.23 12.25
CA GLN A 161 -14.73 12.37 10.88
C GLN A 161 -16.07 13.11 10.83
N GLU A 162 -16.98 12.81 11.76
CA GLU A 162 -18.28 13.48 11.83
C GLU A 162 -18.10 14.98 12.19
N GLU A 163 -17.23 15.30 13.13
CA GLU A 163 -16.87 16.68 13.46
C GLU A 163 -16.25 17.43 12.27
N ALA A 164 -15.35 16.79 11.54
CA ALA A 164 -14.75 17.37 10.33
C ALA A 164 -15.81 17.63 9.23
N ILE A 165 -16.80 16.76 9.08
CA ILE A 165 -17.90 16.93 8.13
C ILE A 165 -18.82 18.10 8.52
N GLU A 166 -19.15 18.23 9.81
CA GLU A 166 -19.97 19.34 10.29
C GLU A 166 -19.21 20.68 10.17
N HIS A 167 -17.91 20.72 10.48
CA HIS A 167 -17.07 21.90 10.29
C HIS A 167 -16.86 22.27 8.80
N ALA A 168 -17.01 21.28 7.91
CA ALA A 168 -16.92 21.50 6.48
C ALA A 168 -18.14 22.24 5.90
N ALA A 169 -19.27 22.28 6.61
CA ALA A 169 -20.45 23.02 6.19
C ALA A 169 -20.25 24.54 6.26
N ASP A 170 -20.98 25.29 5.46
CA ASP A 170 -21.26 26.71 5.66
C ASP A 170 -22.59 26.92 6.41
N GLU A 171 -23.00 28.18 6.57
CA GLU A 171 -24.24 28.55 7.26
C GLU A 171 -25.51 27.98 6.58
N GLU A 172 -25.43 27.66 5.28
CA GLU A 172 -26.54 27.10 4.50
C GLU A 172 -26.53 25.56 4.45
N GLY A 173 -25.50 24.91 5.03
CA GLY A 173 -25.32 23.47 4.98
C GLY A 173 -24.69 22.97 3.67
N HIS A 174 -24.02 23.86 2.94
CA HIS A 174 -23.26 23.54 1.73
C HIS A 174 -21.78 23.34 2.06
N VAL A 175 -21.15 22.46 1.30
CA VAL A 175 -19.72 22.13 1.39
C VAL A 175 -19.10 22.49 0.06
N SER A 176 -18.14 23.43 0.10
CA SER A 176 -17.37 23.82 -1.08
C SER A 176 -16.42 22.70 -1.52
N VAL A 177 -15.97 22.77 -2.76
CA VAL A 177 -15.01 21.82 -3.34
C VAL A 177 -13.77 21.67 -2.46
N GLU A 178 -13.19 22.79 -2.01
CA GLU A 178 -11.96 22.77 -1.20
C GLU A 178 -12.16 22.06 0.14
N LYS A 179 -13.25 22.37 0.85
CA LYS A 179 -13.57 21.72 2.13
C LYS A 179 -13.91 20.23 1.94
N PHE A 180 -14.58 19.88 0.85
CA PHE A 180 -14.87 18.49 0.49
C PHE A 180 -13.57 17.68 0.31
N LYS A 181 -12.61 18.23 -0.46
CA LYS A 181 -11.31 17.60 -0.67
C LYS A 181 -10.52 17.48 0.62
N GLU A 182 -10.55 18.49 1.48
CA GLU A 182 -9.89 18.45 2.79
C GLU A 182 -10.38 17.27 3.64
N VAL A 183 -11.71 17.11 3.75
CA VAL A 183 -12.31 16.00 4.51
C VAL A 183 -11.96 14.63 3.91
N LEU A 184 -11.96 14.50 2.58
CA LEU A 184 -11.58 13.27 1.91
C LEU A 184 -10.09 12.97 2.00
N ALA A 185 -9.24 14.00 1.92
CA ALA A 185 -7.81 13.87 2.06
C ALA A 185 -7.45 13.31 3.44
N MET A 186 -8.12 13.78 4.49
CA MET A 186 -7.97 13.23 5.84
C MET A 186 -8.25 11.71 5.89
N GLN A 187 -9.20 11.21 5.11
CA GLN A 187 -9.56 9.78 5.09
C GLN A 187 -8.68 8.95 4.15
N LEU A 188 -8.38 9.45 2.95
CA LEU A 188 -7.75 8.68 1.87
C LEU A 188 -6.23 8.81 1.81
N LEU A 189 -5.68 9.96 2.23
CA LEU A 189 -4.24 10.24 2.15
C LEU A 189 -3.51 9.94 3.46
N THR A 190 -4.23 9.85 4.57
CA THR A 190 -3.65 9.60 5.91
C THR A 190 -3.43 8.11 6.18
N ARG A 191 -2.77 7.38 5.27
CA ARG A 191 -2.24 6.05 5.61
C ARG A 191 -0.81 6.18 6.10
N ASP A 192 -0.67 6.71 7.31
CA ASP A 192 0.64 6.73 7.95
C ASP A 192 0.97 5.32 8.46
N ILE A 193 1.58 4.50 7.60
CA ILE A 193 2.03 3.13 7.94
C ILE A 193 2.93 3.17 9.20
N TRP A 194 3.56 4.32 9.49
CA TRP A 194 4.51 4.51 10.58
C TRP A 194 3.91 5.04 11.88
N LYS A 195 2.63 5.40 11.96
CA LYS A 195 1.99 5.71 13.27
C LYS A 195 1.82 4.44 14.08
N GLU A 196 2.27 4.48 15.35
CA GLU A 196 2.31 3.35 16.30
C GLU A 196 0.96 2.67 16.50
#